data_AF-A0A2A2KD10-F1
#
_entry.id   AF-A0A2A2KD10-F1
#
_cell.length_a   1.000
_cell.length_b   1.000
_cell.length_c   1.000
_cell.angle_alpha   90.00
_cell.angle_beta   90.00
_cell.angle_gamma   90.00
#
_symmetry.space_group_name_H-M   'P 1'
#
loop_
_entity.id
_entity.type
_entity.pdbx_description
1 polymer ?
#
loop_
_entity_poly.entity_id
_entity_poly.type
_entity_poly.pdbx_seq_one_letter_code
_entity_poly.pdbx_strand_id
1 'polypeptide(L)'
;MEILRKLDSMFEEPMDYLKEPHGLRDNGQILVSPENLPLVKVFLNDHRIPFTTKPIHIGPARHRRALRPTDPYQLSEIVTSYLSYDDQMQYLDKTAAAFPYTTQIKNIGTSTEGRAIKIIKIGFPSPTNQQKPIIWIDAGIHAREWISYSVALFFIQQLTQNQKYSSVIKLIDFVIAPNVNPDGYEYSRTKDRFWRKTRSKHGDNRCYGSDGNRNYPFHFGEEGVTWNSCSEVYPGPYERSEPEVAALVREIMAYRQDIKAYVSLHSYGQEILYPWGHRTGAYPPDVNDLVGRKSVLTNCSRVSSKF
;
A
#
# COMPACT_ATOMS: atom_id res chain seq x y z
N MET A 1 -15.70 -7.79 -18.52
CA MET A 1 -15.13 -8.73 -17.52
C MET A 1 -14.99 -10.14 -18.05
N GLU A 2 -16.05 -10.79 -18.54
CA GLU A 2 -15.94 -12.19 -19.00
C GLU A 2 -14.92 -12.40 -20.13
N ILE A 3 -14.81 -11.46 -21.08
CA ILE A 3 -13.81 -11.52 -22.15
C ILE A 3 -12.37 -11.42 -21.61
N LEU A 4 -12.12 -10.60 -20.59
CA LEU A 4 -10.78 -10.47 -19.99
C LEU A 4 -10.40 -11.73 -19.20
N ARG A 5 -11.35 -12.39 -18.54
CA ARG A 5 -11.11 -13.71 -17.94
C ARG A 5 -10.72 -14.77 -18.97
N LYS A 6 -11.27 -14.67 -20.20
CA LYS A 6 -10.83 -15.55 -21.32
C LYS A 6 -9.39 -15.23 -21.71
N LEU A 7 -8.99 -13.96 -21.76
CA LEU A 7 -7.60 -13.59 -21.99
C LEU A 7 -6.68 -14.19 -20.94
N ASP A 8 -7.04 -14.11 -19.66
CA ASP A 8 -6.23 -14.69 -18.57
C ASP A 8 -6.06 -16.20 -18.73
N SER A 9 -7.10 -16.90 -19.19
CA SER A 9 -7.05 -18.36 -19.41
C SER A 9 -6.16 -18.80 -20.57
N MET A 10 -5.68 -17.88 -21.40
CA MET A 10 -4.76 -18.19 -22.51
C MET A 10 -3.31 -18.36 -22.07
N PHE A 11 -2.98 -17.97 -20.83
CA PHE A 11 -1.61 -17.96 -20.30
C PHE A 11 -1.50 -18.84 -19.06
N GLU A 12 -0.30 -19.34 -18.77
CA GLU A 12 -0.01 -20.13 -17.56
C GLU A 12 -0.16 -19.31 -16.27
N GLU A 13 0.02 -17.99 -16.38
CA GLU A 13 -0.14 -17.02 -15.30
C GLU A 13 -1.18 -15.98 -15.73
N PRO A 14 -2.10 -15.60 -14.82
CA PRO A 14 -3.05 -14.52 -15.10
C PRO A 14 -2.33 -13.23 -15.48
N MET A 15 -2.95 -12.41 -16.33
CA MET A 15 -2.36 -11.13 -16.72
C MET A 15 -2.28 -10.18 -15.51
N ASP A 16 -1.24 -9.36 -15.47
CA ASP A 16 -1.10 -8.32 -14.44
C ASP A 16 -1.87 -7.05 -14.85
N TYR A 17 -2.98 -6.80 -14.16
CA TYR A 17 -3.79 -5.60 -14.33
C TYR A 17 -3.24 -4.49 -13.43
N LEU A 18 -2.66 -3.45 -14.03
CA LEU A 18 -2.30 -2.22 -13.33
C LEU A 18 -3.55 -1.41 -12.95
N LYS A 19 -4.58 -1.46 -13.81
CA LYS A 19 -5.93 -0.99 -13.55
C LYS A 19 -6.92 -1.95 -14.19
N GLU A 20 -7.77 -2.58 -13.38
CA GLU A 20 -8.84 -3.42 -13.88
C GLU A 20 -10.03 -2.56 -14.33
N PRO A 21 -10.68 -2.85 -15.47
CA PRO A 21 -11.86 -2.09 -15.89
C PRO A 21 -13.10 -2.53 -15.10
N HIS A 22 -13.82 -1.59 -14.47
CA HIS A 22 -14.97 -1.91 -13.62
C HIS A 22 -16.32 -1.84 -14.35
N GLY A 23 -16.34 -1.45 -15.63
CA GLY A 23 -17.57 -1.37 -16.43
C GLY A 23 -17.30 -1.22 -17.92
N LEU A 24 -18.34 -1.34 -18.75
CA LEU A 24 -18.23 -1.33 -20.23
C LEU A 24 -17.63 -0.04 -20.82
N ARG A 25 -17.63 1.06 -20.07
CA ARG A 25 -17.08 2.36 -20.47
C ARG A 25 -15.82 2.75 -19.71
N ASP A 26 -15.35 1.89 -18.81
CA ASP A 26 -14.12 2.13 -18.07
C ASP A 26 -12.91 1.61 -18.86
N ASN A 27 -11.76 2.26 -18.67
CA ASN A 27 -10.52 1.83 -19.30
C ASN A 27 -9.74 0.88 -18.38
N GLY A 28 -9.22 -0.21 -18.96
CA GLY A 28 -8.28 -1.11 -18.30
C GLY A 28 -6.84 -0.82 -18.70
N GLN A 29 -5.89 -1.19 -17.84
CA GLN A 29 -4.46 -1.15 -18.12
C GLN A 29 -3.83 -2.47 -17.69
N ILE A 30 -3.22 -3.16 -18.67
CA ILE A 30 -2.64 -4.48 -18.50
C ILE A 30 -1.15 -4.40 -18.81
N LEU A 31 -0.32 -4.98 -17.94
CA LEU A 31 1.09 -5.18 -18.18
C LEU A 31 1.26 -6.45 -19.02
N VAL A 32 1.99 -6.34 -20.13
CA VAL A 32 2.18 -7.44 -21.08
C VAL A 32 3.65 -7.58 -21.39
N SER A 33 4.20 -8.80 -21.23
CA SER A 33 5.59 -9.08 -21.61
C SER A 33 5.77 -8.97 -23.13
N PRO A 34 6.98 -8.62 -23.63
CA PRO A 34 7.22 -8.48 -25.06
C PRO A 34 6.88 -9.74 -25.88
N GLU A 35 7.10 -10.92 -25.31
CA GLU A 35 6.81 -12.22 -25.92
C GLU A 35 5.30 -12.48 -26.11
N ASN A 36 4.47 -12.06 -25.14
CA ASN A 36 3.03 -12.28 -25.14
C ASN A 36 2.27 -11.16 -25.89
N LEU A 37 2.92 -10.01 -26.12
CA LEU A 37 2.29 -8.85 -26.75
C LEU A 37 1.64 -9.14 -28.11
N PRO A 38 2.24 -9.92 -29.03
CA PRO A 38 1.58 -10.27 -30.29
C PRO A 38 0.26 -11.02 -30.07
N LEU A 39 0.25 -12.01 -29.17
CA LEU A 39 -0.93 -12.82 -28.89
C LEU A 39 -2.06 -12.00 -28.26
N VAL A 40 -1.73 -11.13 -27.30
CA VAL A 40 -2.71 -10.22 -26.67
C VAL A 40 -3.31 -9.26 -27.71
N LYS A 41 -2.50 -8.73 -28.63
CA LYS A 41 -3.01 -7.84 -29.70
C LYS A 41 -4.00 -8.54 -30.62
N VAL A 42 -3.72 -9.79 -31.01
CA VAL A 42 -4.65 -10.60 -31.82
C VAL A 42 -5.96 -10.80 -31.07
N PHE A 43 -5.89 -11.24 -29.81
CA PHE A 43 -7.08 -11.44 -28.98
C PHE A 43 -7.96 -10.20 -28.88
N LEU A 44 -7.35 -9.04 -28.59
CA LEU A 44 -8.09 -7.77 -28.46
C LEU A 44 -8.73 -7.34 -29.79
N ASN A 45 -8.03 -7.52 -30.91
CA ASN A 45 -8.58 -7.23 -32.25
C ASN A 45 -9.76 -8.14 -32.59
N ASP A 46 -9.65 -9.45 -32.36
CA ASP A 46 -10.71 -10.43 -32.65
C ASP A 46 -11.99 -10.13 -31.87
N HIS A 47 -11.85 -9.61 -30.65
CA HIS A 47 -12.97 -9.21 -29.79
C HIS A 47 -13.38 -7.75 -29.98
N ARG A 48 -12.81 -7.04 -30.96
CA ARG A 48 -13.09 -5.62 -31.27
C ARG A 48 -12.91 -4.69 -30.06
N ILE A 49 -11.92 -4.97 -29.21
CA ILE A 49 -11.58 -4.15 -28.05
C ILE A 49 -10.53 -3.11 -28.47
N PRO A 50 -10.85 -1.81 -28.45
CA PRO A 50 -9.87 -0.77 -28.77
C PRO A 50 -8.72 -0.75 -27.78
N PHE A 51 -7.48 -0.63 -28.25
CA PHE A 51 -6.30 -0.56 -27.38
C PHE A 51 -5.22 0.37 -27.93
N THR A 52 -4.34 0.79 -27.03
CA THR A 52 -3.09 1.50 -27.35
C THR A 52 -1.95 0.87 -26.58
N THR A 53 -0.76 0.77 -27.19
CA THR A 53 0.42 0.28 -26.50
C THR A 53 1.29 1.43 -26.02
N LYS A 54 1.74 1.38 -24.77
CA LYS A 54 2.72 2.32 -24.23
C LYS A 54 3.94 1.53 -23.73
N PRO A 55 5.13 1.75 -24.31
CA PRO A 55 6.33 1.10 -23.80
C PRO A 55 6.61 1.59 -22.37
N ILE A 56 7.02 0.66 -21.52
CA ILE A 56 7.43 0.95 -20.15
C ILE A 56 8.95 0.87 -20.11
N HIS A 57 9.57 1.99 -19.75
CA HIS A 57 11.00 2.02 -19.46
C HIS A 57 11.20 1.89 -17.95
N ILE A 58 11.56 0.69 -17.52
CA ILE A 58 12.05 0.47 -16.16
C ILE A 58 13.48 1.01 -16.15
N GLY A 59 13.69 2.19 -15.55
CA GLY A 59 15.03 2.68 -15.31
C GLY A 59 15.84 1.68 -14.48
N PRO A 60 17.18 1.68 -14.58
CA PRO A 60 18.00 0.75 -13.79
C PRO A 60 17.61 0.85 -12.32
N ALA A 61 17.54 -0.29 -11.63
CA ALA A 61 17.39 -0.31 -10.19
C ALA A 61 18.45 0.62 -9.60
N ARG A 62 18.02 1.67 -8.88
CA ARG A 62 18.96 2.51 -8.15
C ARG A 62 19.58 1.65 -7.05
N HIS A 63 20.73 1.05 -7.36
CA HIS A 63 21.61 0.46 -6.37
C HIS A 63 22.06 1.60 -5.47
N ARG A 64 21.58 1.59 -4.23
CA ARG A 64 22.05 2.54 -3.24
C ARG A 64 23.26 1.94 -2.54
N ARG A 65 24.26 2.78 -2.27
CA ARG A 65 25.34 2.48 -1.33
C ARG A 65 24.72 2.16 0.03
N ALA A 66 25.25 1.17 0.75
CA ALA A 66 24.92 0.96 2.15
C ALA A 66 25.11 2.28 2.93
N LEU A 67 24.06 2.80 3.54
CA LEU A 67 24.16 3.95 4.44
C LEU A 67 24.89 3.51 5.69
N ARG A 68 25.99 4.18 6.01
CA ARG A 68 26.65 4.01 7.31
C ARG A 68 25.80 4.69 8.38
N PRO A 69 25.79 4.21 9.63
CA PRO A 69 25.13 4.90 10.74
C PRO A 69 25.55 6.38 10.85
N THR A 70 26.80 6.68 10.48
CA THR A 70 27.41 8.01 10.49
C THR A 70 27.11 8.87 9.26
N ASP A 71 26.47 8.34 8.22
CA ASP A 71 26.19 9.13 7.03
C ASP A 71 25.18 10.25 7.38
N PRO A 72 25.48 11.51 6.98
CA PRO A 72 24.67 12.66 7.37
C PRO A 72 23.25 12.50 6.85
N TYR A 73 22.30 12.68 7.76
CA TYR A 73 20.88 12.61 7.48
C TYR A 73 20.47 13.74 6.54
N GLN A 74 20.28 13.44 5.26
CA GLN A 74 19.78 14.41 4.29
C GLN A 74 18.27 14.20 4.09
N LEU A 75 17.50 14.97 4.87
CA LEU A 75 16.03 15.02 4.81
C LEU A 75 15.46 15.25 3.41
N SER A 76 16.23 15.89 2.53
CA SER A 76 15.89 16.11 1.13
C SER A 76 15.80 14.81 0.31
N GLU A 77 16.40 13.71 0.75
CA GLU A 77 16.39 12.46 0.00
C GLU A 77 15.01 11.79 -0.07
N ILE A 78 14.15 11.95 0.95
CA ILE A 78 12.79 11.39 0.95
C ILE A 78 11.92 12.01 -0.14
N VAL A 79 12.15 13.29 -0.43
CA VAL A 79 11.36 14.04 -1.43
C VAL A 79 11.97 14.02 -2.82
N THR A 80 13.21 13.54 -2.95
CA THR A 80 13.94 13.49 -4.24
C THR A 80 14.21 12.07 -4.72
N SER A 81 14.01 11.05 -3.88
CA SER A 81 14.34 9.65 -4.19
C SER A 81 13.40 8.66 -3.49
N TYR A 82 13.28 7.46 -4.07
CA TYR A 82 12.66 6.29 -3.42
C TYR A 82 13.71 5.56 -2.58
N LEU A 83 13.51 5.53 -1.27
CA LEU A 83 14.46 5.00 -0.29
C LEU A 83 14.39 3.47 -0.18
N SER A 84 15.52 2.77 0.00
CA SER A 84 15.48 1.33 0.33
C SER A 84 14.85 1.08 1.71
N TYR A 85 14.40 -0.13 2.00
CA TYR A 85 13.87 -0.50 3.32
C TYR A 85 14.83 -0.11 4.45
N ASP A 86 16.13 -0.42 4.32
CA ASP A 86 17.12 -0.10 5.36
C ASP A 86 17.24 1.41 5.57
N ASP A 87 17.18 2.20 4.49
CA ASP A 87 17.19 3.66 4.58
C ASP A 87 15.92 4.21 5.22
N GLN A 88 14.76 3.61 4.94
CA GLN A 88 13.50 3.97 5.58
C GLN A 88 13.57 3.67 7.09
N MET A 89 14.11 2.52 7.49
CA MET A 89 14.27 2.17 8.90
C MET A 89 15.26 3.10 9.60
N GLN A 90 16.40 3.40 8.96
CA GLN A 90 17.37 4.35 9.48
C GLN A 90 16.75 5.76 9.60
N TYR A 91 15.92 6.17 8.63
CA TYR A 91 15.20 7.43 8.68
C TYR A 91 14.26 7.50 9.90
N LEU A 92 13.51 6.44 10.17
CA LEU A 92 12.66 6.36 11.36
C LEU A 92 13.50 6.50 12.62
N ASP A 93 14.52 5.67 12.77
CA ASP A 93 15.35 5.63 13.98
C ASP A 93 16.04 6.99 14.24
N LYS A 94 16.55 7.65 13.18
CA LYS A 94 17.13 9.00 13.25
C LYS A 94 16.09 10.07 13.59
N THR A 95 14.88 9.98 13.02
CA THR A 95 13.77 10.88 13.37
C THR A 95 13.43 10.76 14.85
N ALA A 96 13.34 9.54 15.37
CA ALA A 96 13.00 9.32 16.77
C ALA A 96 14.08 9.80 17.73
N ALA A 97 15.36 9.62 17.36
CA ALA A 97 16.47 10.15 18.12
C ALA A 97 16.53 11.70 18.12
N ALA A 98 16.10 12.34 17.03
CA ALA A 98 16.07 13.79 16.91
C ALA A 98 14.87 14.44 17.63
N PHE A 99 13.74 13.74 17.72
CA PHE A 99 12.50 14.24 18.31
C PHE A 99 11.97 13.34 19.46
N PRO A 100 12.80 12.97 20.44
CA PRO A 100 12.47 11.92 21.42
C PRO A 100 11.29 12.28 22.33
N TYR A 101 10.96 13.56 22.47
CA TYR A 101 9.82 14.02 23.26
C TYR A 101 8.47 13.86 22.55
N THR A 102 8.45 13.85 21.22
CA THR A 102 7.21 13.81 20.43
C THR A 102 7.09 12.56 19.57
N THR A 103 8.06 11.64 19.61
CA THR A 103 8.04 10.44 18.77
C THR A 103 8.35 9.17 19.56
N GLN A 104 7.70 8.07 19.19
CA GLN A 104 7.97 6.74 19.70
C GLN A 104 7.93 5.72 18.56
N ILE A 105 8.97 4.91 18.43
CA ILE A 105 9.01 3.79 17.48
C ILE A 105 8.59 2.52 18.18
N LYS A 106 7.84 1.68 17.48
CA LYS A 106 7.53 0.32 17.91
C LYS A 106 7.70 -0.63 16.74
N ASN A 107 8.42 -1.73 16.97
CA ASN A 107 8.38 -2.87 16.06
C ASN A 107 7.07 -3.65 16.33
N ILE A 108 6.20 -3.74 15.35
CA ILE A 108 4.88 -4.36 15.48
C ILE A 108 4.89 -5.81 15.01
N GLY A 109 5.92 -6.26 14.31
CA GLY A 109 6.03 -7.63 13.83
C GLY A 109 7.24 -7.84 12.92
N THR A 110 7.31 -9.01 12.32
CA THR A 110 8.37 -9.38 11.39
C THR A 110 7.73 -9.93 10.12
N SER A 111 8.23 -9.53 8.97
CA SER A 111 7.79 -10.03 7.67
C SER A 111 8.21 -11.48 7.44
N THR A 112 7.73 -12.06 6.34
CA THR A 112 8.05 -13.43 5.92
C THR A 112 9.56 -13.68 5.83
N GLU A 113 10.31 -12.76 5.24
CA GLU A 113 11.76 -12.85 5.02
C GLU A 113 12.57 -12.24 6.19
N GLY A 114 11.95 -11.92 7.32
CA GLY A 114 12.65 -11.53 8.55
C GLY A 114 12.87 -10.03 8.76
N ARG A 115 12.25 -9.15 7.97
CA ARG A 115 12.37 -7.69 8.12
C ARG A 115 11.40 -7.17 9.18
N ALA A 116 11.85 -6.23 10.00
CA ALA A 116 11.02 -5.61 11.02
C ALA A 116 9.92 -4.73 10.38
N ILE A 117 8.73 -4.77 10.96
CA ILE A 117 7.62 -3.90 10.55
C ILE A 117 7.48 -2.85 11.64
N LYS A 118 7.99 -1.64 11.38
CA LYS A 118 7.99 -0.56 12.36
C LYS A 118 6.84 0.41 12.14
N ILE A 119 6.27 0.89 13.24
CA ILE A 119 5.43 2.09 13.28
C ILE A 119 6.17 3.21 14.01
N ILE A 120 5.84 4.45 13.67
CA ILE A 120 6.20 5.64 14.45
C ILE A 120 4.94 6.34 14.92
N LYS A 121 4.83 6.53 16.23
CA LYS A 121 3.83 7.38 16.88
C LYS A 121 4.40 8.80 16.99
N ILE A 122 3.64 9.81 16.57
CA ILE A 122 4.03 11.23 16.60
C ILE A 122 2.95 12.02 17.34
N GLY A 123 3.33 12.65 18.44
CA GLY A 123 2.45 13.49 19.25
C GLY A 123 3.07 13.86 20.59
N PHE A 124 2.65 15.00 21.15
CA PHE A 124 3.10 15.41 22.49
C PHE A 124 2.53 14.49 23.58
N PRO A 125 3.28 14.25 24.67
CA PRO A 125 2.73 13.59 25.85
C PRO A 125 1.48 14.30 26.35
N SER A 126 0.47 13.53 26.73
CA SER A 126 -0.78 14.07 27.26
C SER A 126 -0.55 14.67 28.65
N PRO A 127 -0.87 15.96 28.90
CA PRO A 127 -0.70 16.57 30.22
C PRO A 127 -1.53 15.88 31.32
N THR A 128 -2.66 15.27 30.93
CA THR A 128 -3.59 14.58 31.84
C THR A 128 -3.39 13.07 31.86
N ASN A 129 -2.34 12.56 31.18
CA ASN A 129 -2.11 11.13 30.95
C ASN A 129 -3.28 10.38 30.26
N GLN A 130 -4.24 11.11 29.68
CA GLN A 130 -5.33 10.54 28.90
C GLN A 130 -4.88 10.19 27.48
N GLN A 131 -5.41 9.09 26.93
CA GLN A 131 -5.22 8.75 25.52
C GLN A 131 -5.82 9.83 24.62
N LYS A 132 -5.01 10.30 23.67
CA LYS A 132 -5.44 11.23 22.63
C LYS A 132 -6.08 10.46 21.47
N PRO A 133 -7.00 11.08 20.71
CA PRO A 133 -7.48 10.49 19.47
C PRO A 133 -6.31 10.21 18.51
N ILE A 134 -6.40 9.10 17.80
CA ILE A 134 -5.38 8.62 16.86
C ILE A 134 -5.85 8.78 15.41
N ILE A 135 -4.97 9.28 14.56
CA ILE A 135 -5.05 9.10 13.11
C ILE A 135 -4.04 8.02 12.74
N TRP A 136 -4.54 6.89 12.26
CA TRP A 136 -3.72 5.80 11.75
C TRP A 136 -3.44 6.00 10.26
N ILE A 137 -2.18 5.88 9.86
CA ILE A 137 -1.77 5.93 8.46
C ILE A 137 -0.86 4.73 8.17
N ASP A 138 -1.18 3.95 7.15
CA ASP A 138 -0.23 2.97 6.62
C ASP A 138 -0.01 3.15 5.12
N ALA A 139 1.12 2.63 4.65
CA ALA A 139 1.51 2.70 3.26
C ALA A 139 2.24 1.44 2.82
N GLY A 140 2.22 1.20 1.52
CA GLY A 140 3.08 0.21 0.92
C GLY A 140 2.67 -1.24 1.21
N ILE A 141 1.37 -1.50 1.30
CA ILE A 141 0.85 -2.88 1.33
C ILE A 141 1.07 -3.57 -0.02
N HIS A 142 0.99 -2.80 -1.12
CA HIS A 142 1.41 -3.26 -2.44
C HIS A 142 2.81 -2.74 -2.77
N ALA A 143 3.72 -3.68 -3.04
CA ALA A 143 5.14 -3.46 -3.21
C ALA A 143 5.51 -2.44 -4.30
N ARG A 144 4.89 -2.52 -5.48
CA ARG A 144 5.16 -1.65 -6.64
C ARG A 144 4.78 -0.18 -6.45
N GLU A 145 3.98 0.16 -5.44
CA GLU A 145 3.38 1.47 -5.24
C GLU A 145 4.33 2.43 -4.51
N TRP A 146 5.56 2.59 -5.01
CA TRP A 146 6.68 3.27 -4.33
C TRP A 146 6.36 4.67 -3.79
N ILE A 147 5.46 5.41 -4.45
CA ILE A 147 5.05 6.74 -3.99
C ILE A 147 4.30 6.71 -2.65
N SER A 148 3.58 5.63 -2.34
CA SER A 148 2.89 5.49 -1.04
C SER A 148 3.87 5.55 0.13
N TYR A 149 4.97 4.79 0.05
CA TYR A 149 6.06 4.78 1.02
C TYR A 149 6.66 6.18 1.19
N SER A 150 7.03 6.84 0.09
CA SER A 150 7.61 8.19 0.11
C SER A 150 6.67 9.22 0.72
N VAL A 151 5.37 9.16 0.43
CA VAL A 151 4.37 10.08 1.01
C VAL A 151 4.22 9.85 2.51
N ALA A 152 4.22 8.59 2.98
CA ALA A 152 4.18 8.32 4.42
C ALA A 152 5.41 8.87 5.15
N LEU A 153 6.61 8.72 4.57
CA LEU A 153 7.84 9.30 5.12
C LEU A 153 7.81 10.84 5.08
N PHE A 154 7.23 11.42 4.04
CA PHE A 154 7.01 12.87 3.97
C PHE A 154 6.05 13.35 5.06
N PHE A 155 4.98 12.61 5.38
CA PHE A 155 4.12 12.96 6.52
C PHE A 155 4.88 12.92 7.84
N ILE A 156 5.72 11.92 8.06
CA ILE A 156 6.58 11.84 9.25
C ILE A 156 7.48 13.08 9.35
N GLN A 157 8.11 13.48 8.24
CA GLN A 157 8.93 14.69 8.17
C GLN A 157 8.11 15.93 8.53
N GLN A 158 6.95 16.12 7.89
CA GLN A 158 6.12 17.29 8.10
C GLN A 158 5.63 17.38 9.55
N LEU A 159 5.12 16.29 10.12
CA LEU A 159 4.59 16.28 11.48
C LEU A 159 5.66 16.48 12.56
N THR A 160 6.91 16.10 12.30
CA THR A 160 8.01 16.26 13.27
C THR A 160 8.73 17.60 13.16
N GLN A 161 8.88 18.13 11.95
CA GLN A 161 9.78 19.27 11.70
C GLN A 161 9.06 20.56 11.34
N ASN A 162 7.84 20.48 10.81
CA ASN A 162 7.12 21.67 10.38
C ASN A 162 6.22 22.21 11.51
N GLN A 163 6.63 23.36 12.06
CA GLN A 163 5.94 24.03 13.17
C GLN A 163 4.47 24.34 12.91
N LYS A 164 4.06 24.40 11.64
CA LYS A 164 2.65 24.54 11.24
C LYS A 164 1.76 23.46 11.85
N TYR A 165 2.29 22.25 12.07
CA TYR A 165 1.52 21.12 12.60
C TYR A 165 1.66 20.93 14.12
N SER A 166 2.48 21.75 14.79
CA SER A 166 2.74 21.66 16.24
C SER A 166 1.47 21.72 17.09
N SER A 167 0.47 22.51 16.68
CA SER A 167 -0.83 22.58 17.38
C SER A 167 -1.64 21.29 17.22
N VAL A 168 -1.60 20.66 16.05
CA VAL A 168 -2.36 19.44 15.75
C VAL A 168 -1.78 18.26 16.52
N ILE A 169 -0.46 18.07 16.52
CA ILE A 169 0.20 16.95 17.22
C ILE A 169 0.15 17.07 18.76
N LYS A 170 -0.25 18.24 19.30
CA LYS A 170 -0.59 18.39 20.71
C LYS A 170 -1.95 17.78 21.05
N LEU A 171 -2.89 17.81 20.11
CA LEU A 171 -4.27 17.36 20.30
C LEU A 171 -4.50 15.92 19.85
N ILE A 172 -3.74 15.47 18.85
CA ILE A 172 -3.92 14.19 18.15
C ILE A 172 -2.59 13.44 18.14
N ASP A 173 -2.66 12.11 18.22
CA ASP A 173 -1.52 11.24 17.93
C ASP A 173 -1.62 10.73 16.48
N PHE A 174 -0.53 10.81 15.73
CA PHE A 174 -0.42 10.13 14.43
C PHE A 174 0.34 8.84 14.64
N VAL A 175 -0.22 7.71 14.19
CA VAL A 175 0.49 6.43 14.16
C VAL A 175 0.69 6.04 12.72
N ILE A 176 1.96 5.99 12.28
CA ILE A 176 2.31 5.82 10.87
C ILE A 176 3.14 4.56 10.67
N ALA A 177 2.66 3.67 9.80
CA ALA A 177 3.37 2.48 9.32
C ALA A 177 3.82 2.72 7.86
N PRO A 178 5.02 3.26 7.60
CA PRO A 178 5.41 3.70 6.26
C PRO A 178 5.74 2.56 5.30
N ASN A 179 5.93 1.34 5.82
CA ASN A 179 6.26 0.17 5.03
C ASN A 179 5.69 -1.08 5.69
N VAL A 180 4.50 -1.50 5.23
CA VAL A 180 3.83 -2.69 5.78
C VAL A 180 4.18 -3.99 5.03
N ASN A 181 4.70 -3.91 3.80
CA ASN A 181 5.17 -5.05 3.02
C ASN A 181 6.66 -4.87 2.64
N PRO A 182 7.58 -5.01 3.61
CA PRO A 182 9.00 -4.69 3.38
C PRO A 182 9.68 -5.68 2.43
N ASP A 183 9.25 -6.94 2.42
CA ASP A 183 9.83 -7.96 1.54
C ASP A 183 9.43 -7.75 0.09
N GLY A 184 8.13 -7.53 -0.14
CA GLY A 184 7.65 -7.17 -1.47
C GLY A 184 8.30 -5.89 -1.95
N TYR A 185 8.44 -4.87 -1.09
CA TYR A 185 9.09 -3.62 -1.45
C TYR A 185 10.52 -3.82 -1.94
N GLU A 186 11.37 -4.53 -1.19
CA GLU A 186 12.76 -4.79 -1.59
C GLU A 186 12.84 -5.71 -2.83
N TYR A 187 11.94 -6.68 -2.96
CA TYR A 187 11.84 -7.48 -4.17
C TYR A 187 11.51 -6.61 -5.39
N SER A 188 10.62 -5.62 -5.23
CA SER A 188 10.29 -4.69 -6.30
C SER A 188 11.43 -3.74 -6.67
N ARG A 189 12.29 -3.41 -5.71
CA ARG A 189 13.50 -2.62 -5.96
C ARG A 189 14.59 -3.37 -6.70
N THR A 190 14.72 -4.67 -6.44
CA THR A 190 15.95 -5.40 -6.79
C THR A 190 15.75 -6.53 -7.80
N LYS A 191 14.51 -7.02 -7.98
CA LYS A 191 14.20 -8.18 -8.83
C LYS A 191 13.10 -7.89 -9.83
N ASP A 192 11.92 -7.50 -9.37
CA ASP A 192 10.75 -7.29 -10.23
C ASP A 192 9.99 -6.01 -9.85
N ARG A 193 10.22 -4.94 -10.62
CA ARG A 193 9.62 -3.63 -10.36
C ARG A 193 8.09 -3.66 -10.26
N PHE A 194 7.42 -4.61 -10.90
CA PHE A 194 5.96 -4.68 -10.91
C PHE A 194 5.37 -5.62 -9.87
N TRP A 195 6.20 -6.23 -9.01
CA TRP A 195 5.75 -7.05 -7.90
C TRP A 195 4.79 -6.28 -6.99
N ARG A 196 3.62 -6.86 -6.70
CA ARG A 196 2.59 -6.28 -5.84
C ARG A 196 2.52 -6.94 -4.47
N LYS A 197 2.59 -8.27 -4.43
CA LYS A 197 2.22 -9.12 -3.30
C LYS A 197 3.24 -9.12 -2.16
N THR A 198 2.95 -9.84 -1.08
CA THR A 198 3.96 -10.25 -0.08
C THR A 198 4.96 -11.25 -0.69
N ARG A 199 5.86 -11.82 0.12
CA ARG A 199 6.87 -12.81 -0.33
C ARG A 199 6.73 -14.18 0.35
N SER A 200 5.57 -14.47 0.94
CA SER A 200 5.27 -15.76 1.56
C SER A 200 5.26 -16.92 0.56
N LYS A 201 5.54 -18.13 1.04
CA LYS A 201 5.29 -19.38 0.30
C LYS A 201 4.44 -20.29 1.16
N HIS A 202 3.22 -20.54 0.70
CA HIS A 202 2.24 -21.35 1.42
C HIS A 202 2.17 -22.76 0.82
N GLY A 203 2.59 -23.78 1.58
CA GLY A 203 2.56 -25.17 1.15
C GLY A 203 3.24 -25.39 -0.21
N ASP A 204 2.57 -26.13 -1.08
CA ASP A 204 3.03 -26.47 -2.44
C ASP A 204 2.62 -25.44 -3.49
N ASN A 205 2.19 -24.24 -3.08
CA ASN A 205 1.84 -23.18 -4.03
C ASN A 205 2.99 -22.92 -5.01
N ARG A 206 2.65 -22.88 -6.31
CA ARG A 206 3.61 -22.62 -7.39
C ARG A 206 4.21 -21.22 -7.29
N CYS A 207 3.39 -20.23 -6.93
CA CYS A 207 3.76 -18.83 -6.91
C CYS A 207 3.86 -18.28 -5.49
N TYR A 208 4.75 -17.29 -5.31
CA TYR A 208 4.98 -16.63 -4.04
C TYR A 208 3.99 -15.49 -3.82
N GLY A 209 3.71 -15.22 -2.54
CA GLY A 209 3.02 -14.05 -2.05
C GLY A 209 1.49 -14.10 -2.17
N SER A 210 0.86 -13.40 -1.25
CA SER A 210 -0.57 -13.08 -1.25
C SER A 210 -0.75 -11.57 -1.40
N ASP A 211 -1.88 -11.14 -1.94
CA ASP A 211 -2.29 -9.73 -1.91
C ASP A 211 -2.62 -9.34 -0.46
N GLY A 212 -1.75 -8.53 0.15
CA GLY A 212 -1.93 -8.08 1.53
C GLY A 212 -3.23 -7.30 1.76
N ASN A 213 -3.79 -6.64 0.74
CA ASN A 213 -5.06 -5.91 0.81
C ASN A 213 -6.27 -6.79 0.45
N ARG A 214 -6.07 -8.11 0.33
CA ARG A 214 -7.12 -9.14 0.29
C ARG A 214 -7.04 -10.12 1.47
N ASN A 215 -6.05 -9.97 2.34
CA ASN A 215 -5.78 -10.88 3.45
C ASN A 215 -6.34 -10.43 4.81
N TYR A 216 -7.11 -9.34 4.85
CA TYR A 216 -7.73 -8.84 6.09
C TYR A 216 -8.91 -9.71 6.54
N PRO A 217 -9.23 -9.78 7.87
CA PRO A 217 -10.32 -10.58 8.41
C PRO A 217 -11.68 -9.87 8.28
N PHE A 218 -12.02 -9.44 7.07
CA PHE A 218 -13.28 -8.76 6.75
C PHE A 218 -13.75 -9.19 5.37
N HIS A 219 -14.85 -9.95 5.31
CA HIS A 219 -15.35 -10.55 4.05
C HIS A 219 -14.24 -11.27 3.26
N PHE A 220 -13.39 -12.00 3.99
CA PHE A 220 -12.21 -12.65 3.43
C PHE A 220 -12.60 -13.69 2.39
N GLY A 221 -11.98 -13.59 1.20
CA GLY A 221 -12.16 -14.59 0.15
C GLY A 221 -13.51 -14.57 -0.57
N GLU A 222 -14.35 -13.55 -0.35
CA GLU A 222 -15.69 -13.44 -0.96
C GLU A 222 -15.62 -12.95 -2.42
N GLU A 223 -15.74 -11.64 -2.66
CA GLU A 223 -15.67 -11.04 -4.00
C GLU A 223 -14.29 -10.39 -4.26
N GLY A 224 -13.93 -10.22 -5.54
CA GLY A 224 -12.71 -9.47 -5.93
C GLY A 224 -11.39 -10.21 -5.67
N VAL A 225 -11.43 -11.54 -5.58
CA VAL A 225 -10.28 -12.43 -5.35
C VAL A 225 -10.25 -13.58 -6.35
N THR A 226 -9.12 -14.28 -6.43
CA THR A 226 -9.03 -15.62 -7.02
C THR A 226 -8.13 -16.51 -6.19
N TRP A 227 -8.48 -17.81 -6.09
CA TRP A 227 -7.73 -18.80 -5.32
C TRP A 227 -6.50 -19.33 -6.06
N ASN A 228 -6.23 -18.85 -7.29
CA ASN A 228 -4.98 -19.14 -7.98
C ASN A 228 -3.83 -18.35 -7.32
N SER A 229 -2.91 -19.07 -6.67
CA SER A 229 -1.72 -18.50 -6.02
C SER A 229 -0.85 -17.60 -6.91
N CYS A 230 -0.92 -17.78 -8.24
CA CYS A 230 -0.18 -16.97 -9.21
C CYS A 230 -0.89 -15.66 -9.60
N SER A 231 -2.10 -15.43 -9.11
CA SER A 231 -2.79 -14.16 -9.35
C SER A 231 -2.30 -13.06 -8.42
N GLU A 232 -2.34 -11.82 -8.93
CA GLU A 232 -2.08 -10.59 -8.20
C GLU A 232 -3.12 -10.27 -7.10
N VAL A 233 -4.30 -10.91 -7.14
CA VAL A 233 -5.37 -10.74 -6.12
C VAL A 233 -5.61 -12.02 -5.30
N TYR A 234 -4.61 -12.92 -5.26
CA TYR A 234 -4.65 -14.10 -4.41
C TYR A 234 -4.72 -13.70 -2.93
N PRO A 235 -5.78 -14.07 -2.17
CA PRO A 235 -5.97 -13.56 -0.81
C PRO A 235 -5.08 -14.24 0.23
N GLY A 236 -4.41 -15.34 -0.11
CA GLY A 236 -3.73 -16.22 0.86
C GLY A 236 -4.62 -17.41 1.25
N PRO A 237 -4.07 -18.42 1.94
CA PRO A 237 -4.81 -19.63 2.30
C PRO A 237 -5.90 -19.40 3.36
N TYR A 238 -5.79 -18.36 4.19
CA TYR A 238 -6.78 -17.97 5.20
C TYR A 238 -6.56 -16.50 5.62
N GLU A 239 -7.55 -15.88 6.28
CA GLU A 239 -7.43 -14.50 6.77
C GLU A 239 -6.22 -14.32 7.70
N ARG A 240 -5.46 -13.23 7.52
CA ARG A 240 -4.24 -12.94 8.28
C ARG A 240 -3.16 -14.04 8.16
N SER A 241 -3.15 -14.80 7.07
CA SER A 241 -2.07 -15.73 6.75
C SER A 241 -0.73 -15.04 6.53
N GLU A 242 -0.73 -13.78 6.09
CA GLU A 242 0.48 -13.01 5.89
C GLU A 242 0.95 -12.43 7.23
N PRO A 243 2.18 -12.73 7.71
CA PRO A 243 2.68 -12.23 8.99
C PRO A 243 2.68 -10.69 9.04
N GLU A 244 2.85 -10.04 7.90
CA GLU A 244 2.75 -8.59 7.73
C GLU A 244 1.35 -8.07 8.09
N VAL A 245 0.31 -8.68 7.51
CA VAL A 245 -1.09 -8.31 7.72
C VAL A 245 -1.54 -8.69 9.13
N ALA A 246 -1.12 -9.86 9.63
CA ALA A 246 -1.40 -10.29 10.99
C ALA A 246 -0.84 -9.31 12.04
N ALA A 247 0.40 -8.84 11.85
CA ALA A 247 1.03 -7.84 12.72
C ALA A 247 0.29 -6.51 12.68
N LEU A 248 -0.06 -6.03 11.49
CA LEU A 248 -0.77 -4.79 11.29
C LEU A 248 -2.17 -4.80 11.92
N VAL A 249 -2.96 -5.86 11.66
CA VAL A 249 -4.30 -6.02 12.23
C VAL A 249 -4.23 -6.10 13.76
N ARG A 250 -3.29 -6.88 14.33
CA ARG A 250 -3.12 -6.95 15.79
C ARG A 250 -2.87 -5.57 16.39
N GLU A 251 -2.01 -4.78 15.77
CA GLU A 251 -1.67 -3.45 16.29
C GLU A 251 -2.84 -2.46 16.15
N ILE A 252 -3.51 -2.42 15.00
CA ILE A 252 -4.70 -1.58 14.79
C ILE A 252 -5.78 -1.93 15.83
N MET A 253 -6.01 -3.22 16.07
CA MET A 253 -7.01 -3.68 17.05
C MET A 253 -6.64 -3.32 18.49
N ALA A 254 -5.35 -3.18 18.81
CA ALA A 254 -4.89 -2.68 20.10
C ALA A 254 -5.20 -1.18 20.29
N TYR A 255 -5.19 -0.38 19.22
CA TYR A 255 -5.51 1.05 19.23
C TYR A 255 -6.98 1.37 18.89
N ARG A 256 -7.82 0.37 18.64
CA ARG A 256 -9.16 0.56 18.03
C ARG A 256 -10.09 1.57 18.73
N GLN A 257 -9.96 1.75 20.05
CA GLN A 257 -10.79 2.69 20.80
C GLN A 257 -10.40 4.15 20.54
N ASP A 258 -9.12 4.38 20.26
CA ASP A 258 -8.54 5.71 20.10
C ASP A 258 -8.46 6.14 18.64
N ILE A 259 -8.38 5.19 17.69
CA ILE A 259 -8.38 5.48 16.26
C ILE A 259 -9.70 6.15 15.87
N LYS A 260 -9.61 7.39 15.38
CA LYS A 260 -10.76 8.16 14.85
C LYS A 260 -10.74 8.29 13.33
N ALA A 261 -9.59 8.01 12.70
CA ALA A 261 -9.46 7.91 11.25
C ALA A 261 -8.39 6.89 10.89
N TYR A 262 -8.64 6.13 9.82
CA TYR A 262 -7.70 5.17 9.23
C TYR A 262 -7.50 5.51 7.76
N VAL A 263 -6.25 5.72 7.36
CA VAL A 263 -5.86 6.07 6.00
C VAL A 263 -4.82 5.07 5.50
N SER A 264 -5.19 4.26 4.51
CA SER A 264 -4.23 3.39 3.81
C SER A 264 -3.86 4.02 2.47
N LEU A 265 -2.56 4.29 2.28
CA LEU A 265 -2.03 5.01 1.12
C LEU A 265 -1.68 4.02 0.01
N HIS A 266 -2.23 4.28 -1.17
CA HIS A 266 -2.07 3.47 -2.38
C HIS A 266 -1.75 4.32 -3.61
N SER A 267 -1.32 3.67 -4.70
CA SER A 267 -1.20 4.29 -6.02
C SER A 267 -1.42 3.28 -7.14
N TYR A 268 -1.89 3.68 -8.32
CA TYR A 268 -2.28 5.02 -8.77
C TYR A 268 -3.80 5.07 -8.98
N GLY A 269 -4.29 6.22 -9.43
CA GLY A 269 -5.72 6.43 -9.71
C GLY A 269 -6.15 7.86 -9.45
N GLN A 270 -5.45 8.56 -8.55
CA GLN A 270 -5.84 9.88 -8.04
C GLN A 270 -7.25 9.84 -7.44
N GLU A 271 -7.48 8.84 -6.59
CA GLU A 271 -8.78 8.55 -5.98
C GLU A 271 -8.65 8.58 -4.45
N ILE A 272 -9.71 9.03 -3.80
CA ILE A 272 -9.92 8.84 -2.36
C ILE A 272 -11.08 7.86 -2.23
N LEU A 273 -10.79 6.66 -1.76
CA LEU A 273 -11.76 5.60 -1.62
C LEU A 273 -12.24 5.51 -0.18
N TYR A 274 -13.50 5.18 0.00
CA TYR A 274 -14.11 4.93 1.31
C TYR A 274 -14.81 3.56 1.29
N PRO A 275 -15.10 2.96 2.46
CA PRO A 275 -15.84 1.72 2.53
C PRO A 275 -17.23 1.81 1.86
N TRP A 276 -17.85 0.72 1.46
CA TRP A 276 -17.30 -0.63 1.44
C TRP A 276 -16.71 -0.94 0.07
N GLY A 277 -15.81 -1.92 0.03
CA GLY A 277 -15.30 -2.50 -1.23
C GLY A 277 -15.35 -4.01 -1.32
N HIS A 278 -16.02 -4.68 -0.37
CA HIS A 278 -16.20 -6.14 -0.43
C HIS A 278 -17.32 -6.55 -1.40
N ARG A 279 -18.23 -5.64 -1.75
CA ARG A 279 -19.38 -5.92 -2.62
C ARG A 279 -19.90 -4.65 -3.30
N THR A 280 -20.32 -4.79 -4.55
CA THR A 280 -20.95 -3.70 -5.30
C THR A 280 -22.29 -3.27 -4.67
N GLY A 281 -22.49 -1.96 -4.51
CA GLY A 281 -23.73 -1.40 -3.95
C GLY A 281 -23.82 -1.47 -2.42
N ALA A 282 -22.75 -1.89 -1.74
CA ALA A 282 -22.65 -1.80 -0.29
C ALA A 282 -22.13 -0.42 0.13
N TYR A 283 -22.93 0.30 0.93
CA TYR A 283 -22.57 1.62 1.44
C TYR A 283 -22.55 1.61 2.98
N PRO A 284 -21.60 2.33 3.61
CA PRO A 284 -21.54 2.43 5.05
C PRO A 284 -22.63 3.41 5.54
N PRO A 285 -23.10 3.28 6.80
CA PRO A 285 -24.17 4.13 7.34
C PRO A 285 -23.84 5.63 7.30
N ASP A 286 -22.56 5.98 7.34
CA ASP A 286 -22.01 7.34 7.35
C ASP A 286 -21.54 7.82 5.95
N VAL A 287 -21.98 7.16 4.86
CA VAL A 287 -21.58 7.49 3.49
C VAL A 287 -21.73 8.97 3.14
N ASN A 288 -22.80 9.63 3.60
CA ASN A 288 -23.04 11.05 3.32
C ASN A 288 -21.99 11.95 3.98
N ASP A 289 -21.52 11.63 5.20
CA ASP A 289 -20.45 12.37 5.87
C ASP A 289 -19.10 12.14 5.16
N LEU A 290 -18.81 10.90 4.78
CA LEU A 290 -17.59 10.55 4.03
C LEU A 290 -17.52 11.28 2.69
N VAL A 291 -18.63 11.35 1.95
CA VAL A 291 -18.74 12.12 0.69
C VAL A 291 -18.67 13.63 0.95
N GLY A 292 -19.31 14.12 2.02
CA GLY A 292 -19.28 15.53 2.40
C GLY A 292 -17.87 16.03 2.71
N ARG A 293 -17.16 15.36 3.62
CA ARG A 293 -15.77 15.68 4.01
C ARG A 293 -14.80 15.54 2.84
N LYS A 294 -15.11 14.64 1.92
CA LYS A 294 -14.33 14.46 0.71
C LYS A 294 -14.37 15.67 -0.22
N SER A 295 -15.52 16.31 -0.38
CA SER A 295 -15.64 17.49 -1.26
C SER A 295 -14.70 18.63 -0.85
N VAL A 296 -14.38 18.74 0.44
CA VAL A 296 -13.41 19.68 1.02
C VAL A 296 -11.96 19.30 0.70
N LEU A 297 -11.66 18.01 0.50
CA LEU A 297 -10.31 17.49 0.22
C LEU A 297 -9.95 17.47 -1.28
N THR A 298 -10.94 17.57 -2.17
CA THR A 298 -10.74 17.31 -3.61
C THR A 298 -10.99 18.54 -4.49
N ASN A 299 -9.94 19.34 -4.73
CA ASN A 299 -9.90 20.21 -5.92
C ASN A 299 -9.35 19.48 -7.18
N CYS A 300 -8.76 18.28 -7.06
CA CYS A 300 -8.06 17.58 -8.17
C CYS A 300 -8.18 16.03 -8.20
N SER A 301 -9.14 15.37 -7.53
CA SER A 301 -9.17 13.89 -7.44
C SER A 301 -10.56 13.29 -7.67
N ARG A 302 -10.61 12.07 -8.26
CA ARG A 302 -11.86 11.34 -8.58
C ARG A 302 -12.46 10.64 -7.36
N VAL A 303 -13.77 10.38 -7.42
CA VAL A 303 -14.56 9.85 -6.31
C VAL A 303 -15.28 8.57 -6.62
N SER A 304 -14.94 7.53 -5.85
CA SER A 304 -15.49 6.18 -5.95
C SER A 304 -15.48 5.50 -4.57
N SER A 305 -16.39 4.54 -4.38
CA SER A 305 -16.27 3.53 -3.33
C SER A 305 -15.02 2.69 -3.57
N LYS A 306 -14.40 2.16 -2.51
CA LYS A 306 -13.35 1.13 -2.68
C LYS A 306 -13.97 -0.03 -3.46
N PHE A 307 -13.26 -0.58 -4.46
CA PHE A 307 -13.67 -1.76 -5.21
C PHE A 307 -12.71 -2.93 -4.91
#